data_AF-A0A970KLH7-F1
#
_entry.id   AF-A0A970KLH7-F1
#
_cell.length_a   1.000
_cell.length_b   1.000
_cell.length_c   1.000
_cell.angle_alpha   90.00
_cell.angle_beta   90.00
_cell.angle_gamma   90.00
#
_symmetry.space_group_name_H-M   'P 1'
#
loop_
_entity.id
_entity.type
_entity.pdbx_description
1 polymer ?
#
loop_
_entity_poly.entity_id
_entity_poly.type
_entity_poly.pdbx_seq_one_letter_code
_entity_poly.pdbx_strand_id
1 'polypeptide(L)'
;MACHYFFCFDTNIIFEPFDTPQIVIAFTLGKLRHIWHNNTIHFGNGSAAIRGRAQRWEKSLSTTAAPVKDADGKITLTPELKEFITAWKERPGNLVMVLHRIQETYGYIPRKIAFEVADLLEIPLAKIYGVITFYNFFKLKKPGRNIIQVCMGTACYLRGGDDLLLDLEGALGIGVNATTDDGEFSLEAVRCLGCCGLAPVMVINGEVYGKVELADLPGILNKYRKAAS
;
A
#
# COMPACT_ATOMS: atom_id res chain seq x y z
N MET A 1 -4.78 -52.49 -10.24
CA MET A 1 -5.65 -51.67 -11.11
C MET A 1 -4.87 -50.40 -11.43
N ALA A 2 -4.07 -50.48 -12.49
CA ALA A 2 -3.24 -49.39 -12.99
C ALA A 2 -4.04 -48.66 -14.06
N CYS A 3 -4.00 -47.33 -14.06
CA CYS A 3 -4.38 -46.53 -15.21
C CYS A 3 -3.30 -45.49 -15.46
N HIS A 4 -2.30 -45.93 -16.23
CA HIS A 4 -1.55 -45.07 -17.14
C HIS A 4 -2.51 -44.64 -18.24
N TYR A 5 -2.60 -43.34 -18.54
CA TYR A 5 -2.62 -42.89 -19.94
C TYR A 5 -2.06 -41.49 -20.05
N PHE A 6 -0.91 -41.46 -20.70
CA PHE A 6 -0.18 -40.34 -21.24
C PHE A 6 -0.73 -40.14 -22.66
N PHE A 7 -1.11 -38.93 -23.07
CA PHE A 7 -0.87 -38.43 -24.43
C PHE A 7 -0.99 -36.90 -24.50
N CYS A 8 0.14 -36.29 -24.84
CA CYS A 8 0.33 -34.91 -25.26
C CYS A 8 -0.49 -34.56 -26.50
N PHE A 9 -0.74 -33.25 -26.69
CA PHE A 9 -0.36 -32.60 -27.95
C PHE A 9 0.02 -31.13 -27.71
N ASP A 10 1.21 -30.80 -28.20
CA ASP A 10 1.89 -29.51 -28.24
C ASP A 10 1.11 -28.41 -28.97
N THR A 11 1.26 -27.15 -28.52
CA THR A 11 1.76 -26.03 -29.37
C THR A 11 1.97 -24.74 -28.55
N ASN A 12 3.24 -24.33 -28.45
CA ASN A 12 3.74 -22.96 -28.33
C ASN A 12 2.89 -21.92 -27.58
N ILE A 13 3.13 -21.77 -26.28
CA ILE A 13 3.00 -20.48 -25.60
C ILE A 13 4.30 -20.27 -24.81
N ILE A 14 5.16 -19.42 -25.37
CA ILE A 14 6.30 -18.84 -24.65
C ILE A 14 5.71 -17.85 -23.66
N PHE A 15 5.63 -18.23 -22.39
CA PHE A 15 5.45 -17.32 -21.27
C PHE A 15 6.74 -17.37 -20.44
N GLU A 16 7.54 -16.30 -20.53
CA GLU A 16 8.66 -16.11 -19.62
C GLU A 16 8.10 -15.85 -18.20
N PRO A 17 8.54 -16.62 -17.18
CA PRO A 17 7.96 -16.57 -15.85
C PRO A 17 8.50 -15.40 -15.03
N PHE A 18 7.57 -14.56 -14.60
CA PHE A 18 7.76 -13.48 -13.64
C PHE A 18 8.00 -14.07 -12.24
N ASP A 19 9.28 -14.15 -11.86
CA ASP A 19 9.85 -13.99 -10.52
C ASP A 19 8.96 -14.38 -9.31
N THR A 20 8.94 -15.68 -8.98
CA THR A 20 8.49 -16.18 -7.66
C THR A 20 9.69 -16.75 -6.88
N PRO A 21 10.08 -16.20 -5.73
CA PRO A 21 10.97 -16.90 -4.81
C PRO A 21 10.16 -17.90 -3.99
N GLN A 22 10.39 -19.19 -4.23
CA GLN A 22 9.88 -20.28 -3.40
C GLN A 22 10.52 -20.23 -2.01
N ILE A 23 9.71 -19.98 -0.98
CA ILE A 23 10.04 -20.31 0.41
C ILE A 23 9.62 -21.77 0.60
N VAL A 24 10.53 -22.69 0.28
CA VAL A 24 10.38 -24.09 0.70
C VAL A 24 10.88 -24.20 2.14
N ILE A 25 9.94 -24.56 3.00
CA ILE A 25 10.12 -24.93 4.40
C ILE A 25 11.10 -26.12 4.48
N ALA A 26 12.29 -25.90 5.01
CA ALA A 26 13.21 -26.96 5.43
C ALA A 26 13.23 -27.01 6.97
N PHE A 27 12.28 -27.78 7.51
CA PHE A 27 12.26 -28.21 8.90
C PHE A 27 13.16 -29.45 9.02
N THR A 28 14.43 -29.27 9.39
CA THR A 28 15.25 -30.40 9.86
C THR A 28 16.28 -29.95 10.88
N LEU A 29 16.08 -30.47 12.09
CA LEU A 29 17.05 -30.74 13.16
C LEU A 29 17.73 -29.55 13.82
N GLY A 30 17.43 -29.42 15.12
CA GLY A 30 17.82 -28.29 15.94
C GLY A 30 19.25 -28.33 16.47
N LYS A 31 19.75 -27.14 16.80
CA LYS A 31 20.42 -26.80 18.07
C LYS A 31 20.83 -25.33 18.06
N LEU A 32 20.69 -24.71 19.23
CA LEU A 32 21.48 -23.58 19.74
C LEU A 32 21.20 -22.16 19.17
N ARG A 33 20.26 -21.48 19.86
CA ARG A 33 20.51 -20.28 20.68
C ARG A 33 21.82 -19.54 20.35
N HIS A 34 21.75 -18.33 19.79
CA HIS A 34 22.34 -17.08 20.31
C HIS A 34 22.30 -15.92 19.29
N ILE A 35 21.80 -14.77 19.75
CA ILE A 35 22.21 -13.39 19.42
C ILE A 35 21.82 -12.86 18.03
N TRP A 36 20.64 -12.24 17.97
CA TRP A 36 20.31 -11.19 17.00
C TRP A 36 21.01 -9.90 17.40
N HIS A 37 22.19 -9.63 16.85
CA HIS A 37 22.71 -8.27 16.69
C HIS A 37 23.48 -8.21 15.37
N ASN A 38 23.13 -7.20 14.57
CA ASN A 38 23.74 -6.78 13.31
C ASN A 38 23.48 -7.64 12.05
N ASN A 39 22.72 -7.02 11.15
CA ASN A 39 22.21 -7.49 9.88
C ASN A 39 23.31 -7.69 8.82
N THR A 40 24.15 -8.72 8.99
CA THR A 40 25.21 -9.09 8.03
C THR A 40 25.42 -10.60 8.03
N ILE A 41 25.10 -11.24 6.90
CA ILE A 41 25.47 -12.64 6.63
C ILE A 41 26.76 -12.59 5.79
N HIS A 42 27.86 -13.12 6.32
CA HIS A 42 29.12 -13.20 5.59
C HIS A 42 29.13 -14.45 4.72
N PHE A 43 29.07 -14.27 3.39
CA PHE A 43 29.49 -15.29 2.44
C PHE A 43 30.97 -15.10 2.11
N GLY A 44 31.72 -16.21 2.09
CA GLY A 44 33.15 -16.22 1.82
C GLY A 44 33.49 -15.52 0.50
N ASN A 45 34.47 -14.61 0.60
CA ASN A 45 35.19 -13.91 -0.47
C ASN A 45 34.31 -13.22 -1.54
N GLY A 46 33.56 -12.20 -1.10
CA GLY A 46 32.98 -11.19 -1.98
C GLY A 46 31.81 -10.48 -1.33
N SER A 47 32.07 -9.36 -0.64
CA SER A 47 31.02 -8.52 -0.07
C SER A 47 30.31 -7.72 -1.18
N ALA A 48 29.31 -8.31 -1.83
CA ALA A 48 28.39 -7.56 -2.68
C ALA A 48 27.26 -7.02 -1.79
N ALA A 49 27.28 -5.71 -1.51
CA ALA A 49 26.24 -5.04 -0.75
C ALA A 49 24.91 -5.08 -1.52
N ILE A 50 23.95 -5.89 -1.07
CA ILE A 50 22.55 -5.86 -1.52
C ILE A 50 21.83 -4.65 -0.89
N ARG A 51 22.45 -3.47 -0.95
CA ARG A 51 21.94 -2.19 -0.41
C ARG A 51 21.52 -1.27 -1.54
N GLY A 52 20.54 -1.68 -2.33
CA GLY A 52 20.07 -0.85 -3.44
C GLY A 52 18.58 -0.92 -3.71
N ARG A 53 18.01 -2.13 -3.73
CA ARG A 53 16.62 -2.30 -4.19
C ARG A 53 15.59 -2.08 -3.09
N ALA A 54 15.72 -2.74 -1.94
CA ALA A 54 14.76 -2.62 -0.83
C ALA A 54 14.61 -1.18 -0.30
N GLN A 55 15.72 -0.43 -0.24
CA GLN A 55 15.71 0.96 0.25
C GLN A 55 14.94 1.93 -0.66
N ARG A 56 14.81 1.62 -1.96
CA ARG A 56 14.03 2.43 -2.92
C ARG A 56 12.54 2.35 -2.59
N TRP A 57 12.06 1.18 -2.15
CA TRP A 57 10.65 0.92 -1.82
C TRP A 57 10.28 1.39 -0.40
N GLU A 58 11.20 1.29 0.57
CA GLU A 58 10.98 1.84 1.91
C GLU A 58 10.92 3.38 1.90
N LYS A 59 11.77 4.05 1.10
CA LYS A 59 11.70 5.52 0.95
C LYS A 59 10.43 6.01 0.27
N SER A 60 9.82 5.22 -0.62
CA SER A 60 8.56 5.59 -1.27
C SER A 60 7.34 5.47 -0.34
N LEU A 61 7.43 4.67 0.73
CA LEU A 61 6.36 4.51 1.71
C LEU A 61 6.44 5.52 2.87
N SER A 62 7.64 6.08 3.14
CA SER A 62 7.87 6.95 4.31
C SER A 62 7.78 8.45 4.02
N THR A 63 7.57 8.86 2.77
CA THR A 63 7.42 10.28 2.43
C THR A 63 6.06 10.46 1.77
N THR A 64 5.11 11.06 2.49
CA THR A 64 3.88 11.60 1.93
C THR A 64 4.28 12.58 0.82
N ALA A 65 4.43 12.08 -0.41
CA ALA A 65 4.87 12.88 -1.54
C ALA A 65 3.84 14.00 -1.72
N ALA A 66 4.26 15.23 -1.40
CA ALA A 66 3.44 16.39 -1.66
C ALA A 66 3.06 16.38 -3.15
N PRO A 67 1.79 16.67 -3.50
CA PRO A 67 1.38 16.63 -4.88
C PRO A 67 2.29 17.56 -5.69
N VAL A 68 2.89 17.03 -6.75
CA VAL A 68 3.63 17.84 -7.74
C VAL A 68 2.64 18.85 -8.29
N LYS A 69 2.83 20.12 -7.91
CA LYS A 69 2.05 21.26 -8.38
C LYS A 69 2.92 22.02 -9.37
N ASP A 70 2.38 22.36 -10.53
CA ASP A 70 3.04 23.30 -11.42
C ASP A 70 3.02 24.72 -10.83
N ALA A 71 3.85 25.61 -11.38
CA ALA A 71 4.00 27.01 -10.96
C ALA A 71 2.66 27.79 -10.94
N ASP A 72 1.64 27.32 -11.67
CA ASP A 72 0.29 27.90 -11.75
C ASP A 72 -0.75 27.19 -10.87
N GLY A 73 -0.33 26.26 -10.00
CA GLY A 73 -1.22 25.49 -9.12
C GLY A 73 -2.10 24.45 -9.85
N LYS A 74 -1.85 24.20 -11.14
CA LYS A 74 -2.48 23.09 -11.88
C LYS A 74 -1.72 21.78 -11.61
N ILE A 75 -2.47 20.68 -11.55
CA ILE A 75 -1.93 19.33 -11.43
C ILE A 75 -1.88 18.78 -12.86
N THR A 76 -0.69 18.60 -13.41
CA THR A 76 -0.47 17.99 -14.73
C THR A 76 0.39 16.73 -14.62
N LEU A 77 0.36 15.87 -15.64
CA LEU A 77 1.25 14.72 -15.72
C LEU A 77 2.70 15.17 -15.92
N THR A 78 3.60 14.69 -15.05
CA THR A 78 5.03 14.83 -15.25
C THR A 78 5.48 14.11 -16.54
N PRO A 79 6.52 14.61 -17.22
CA PRO A 79 7.02 13.99 -18.45
C PRO A 79 7.42 12.53 -18.24
N GLU A 80 8.06 12.20 -17.11
CA GLU A 80 8.44 10.84 -16.73
C GLU A 80 7.23 9.88 -16.67
N LEU A 81 6.10 10.36 -16.16
CA LEU A 81 4.89 9.56 -16.06
C LEU A 81 4.24 9.34 -17.42
N LYS A 82 4.32 10.32 -18.33
CA LYS A 82 3.83 10.17 -19.71
C LYS A 82 4.63 9.12 -20.48
N GLU A 83 5.94 9.12 -20.33
CA GLU A 83 6.81 8.08 -20.91
C GLU A 83 6.45 6.70 -20.37
N PHE A 84 6.24 6.59 -19.06
CA PHE A 84 5.81 5.33 -18.44
C PHE A 84 4.46 4.87 -19.00
N ILE A 85 3.45 5.74 -19.06
CA ILE A 85 2.12 5.38 -19.60
C ILE A 85 2.23 4.90 -21.04
N THR A 86 3.05 5.56 -21.86
CA THR A 86 3.26 5.20 -23.27
C THR A 86 3.91 3.82 -23.39
N ALA A 87 4.94 3.53 -22.58
CA ALA A 87 5.61 2.23 -22.57
C ALA A 87 4.70 1.06 -22.14
N TRP A 88 3.69 1.35 -21.31
CA TRP A 88 2.72 0.36 -20.83
C TRP A 88 1.44 0.29 -21.67
N LYS A 89 1.26 1.15 -22.67
CA LYS A 89 0.04 1.23 -23.49
C LYS A 89 -0.29 -0.09 -24.20
N GLU A 90 0.71 -0.80 -24.72
CA GLU A 90 0.50 -2.00 -25.52
C GLU A 90 0.33 -3.29 -24.69
N ARG A 91 0.52 -3.22 -23.36
CA ARG A 91 0.48 -4.40 -22.49
C ARG A 91 -0.94 -4.67 -21.97
N PRO A 92 -1.40 -5.94 -21.96
CA PRO A 92 -2.69 -6.29 -21.35
C PRO A 92 -2.65 -6.03 -19.83
N GLY A 93 -3.71 -5.43 -19.28
CA GLY A 93 -3.81 -5.14 -17.84
C GLY A 93 -3.06 -3.87 -17.37
N ASN A 94 -2.63 -3.02 -18.30
CA ASN A 94 -1.84 -1.81 -18.03
C ASN A 94 -2.49 -0.78 -17.09
N LEU A 95 -3.82 -0.66 -17.11
CA LEU A 95 -4.53 0.41 -16.39
C LEU A 95 -4.25 0.40 -14.89
N VAL A 96 -4.27 -0.77 -14.26
CA VAL A 96 -4.02 -0.89 -12.81
C VAL A 96 -2.59 -0.47 -12.48
N MET A 97 -1.60 -0.90 -13.29
CA MET A 97 -0.19 -0.53 -13.11
C MET A 97 0.06 0.97 -13.27
N VAL A 98 -0.60 1.59 -14.25
CA VAL A 98 -0.55 3.04 -14.47
C VAL A 98 -1.16 3.78 -13.28
N LEU A 99 -2.33 3.37 -12.81
CA LEU A 99 -2.99 3.99 -11.65
C LEU A 99 -2.17 3.85 -10.36
N HIS A 100 -1.50 2.71 -10.15
CA HIS A 100 -0.55 2.55 -9.05
C HIS A 100 0.57 3.57 -9.12
N ARG A 101 1.19 3.74 -10.29
CA ARG A 101 2.31 4.68 -10.48
C ARG A 101 1.88 6.13 -10.27
N ILE A 102 0.67 6.49 -10.72
CA ILE A 102 0.07 7.79 -10.48
C ILE A 102 -0.11 8.01 -8.97
N GLN A 103 -0.71 7.06 -8.27
CA GLN A 103 -0.95 7.20 -6.84
C GLN A 103 0.35 7.26 -6.02
N GLU A 104 1.40 6.55 -6.40
CA GLU A 104 2.73 6.68 -5.78
C GLU A 104 3.30 8.10 -5.93
N THR A 105 3.06 8.73 -7.08
CA THR A 105 3.63 10.05 -7.41
C THR A 105 2.85 11.19 -6.76
N TYR A 106 1.52 11.11 -6.74
CA TYR A 106 0.64 12.20 -6.27
C TYR A 106 -0.01 11.92 -4.91
N GLY A 107 0.04 10.70 -4.40
CA GLY A 107 -0.65 10.25 -3.17
C GLY A 107 -2.16 9.97 -3.36
N TYR A 108 -2.74 10.40 -4.48
CA TYR A 108 -4.15 10.20 -4.84
C TYR A 108 -4.33 10.37 -6.35
N ILE A 109 -5.53 10.08 -6.87
CA ILE A 109 -5.84 10.14 -8.31
C ILE A 109 -6.81 11.30 -8.56
N PRO A 110 -6.30 12.51 -8.89
CA PRO A 110 -7.15 13.64 -9.22
C PRO A 110 -7.87 13.44 -10.55
N ARG A 111 -9.09 13.98 -10.64
CA ARG A 111 -9.94 13.88 -11.84
C ARG A 111 -9.25 14.32 -13.13
N LYS A 112 -8.46 15.40 -13.09
CA LYS A 112 -7.73 15.92 -14.27
C LYS A 112 -6.74 14.89 -14.82
N ILE A 113 -5.98 14.25 -13.94
CA ILE A 113 -5.02 13.21 -14.33
C ILE A 113 -5.76 11.98 -14.89
N ALA A 114 -6.91 11.62 -14.32
CA ALA A 114 -7.74 10.53 -14.86
C ALA A 114 -8.23 10.82 -16.30
N PHE A 115 -8.55 12.08 -16.63
CA PHE A 115 -8.88 12.50 -18.00
C PHE A 115 -7.68 12.36 -18.94
N GLU A 116 -6.52 12.90 -18.57
CA GLU A 116 -5.32 12.81 -19.41
C GLU A 116 -4.89 11.34 -19.63
N VAL A 117 -5.04 10.48 -18.62
CA VAL A 117 -4.77 9.04 -18.75
C VAL A 117 -5.76 8.35 -19.67
N ALA A 118 -7.04 8.75 -19.64
CA ALA A 118 -8.06 8.25 -20.55
C ALA A 118 -7.71 8.55 -22.01
N ASP A 119 -7.25 9.78 -22.28
CA ASP A 119 -6.87 10.22 -23.61
C ASP A 119 -5.60 9.49 -24.10
N LEU A 120 -4.59 9.31 -23.24
CA LEU A 120 -3.34 8.62 -23.60
C LEU A 120 -3.53 7.13 -23.88
N LEU A 121 -4.33 6.45 -23.06
CA LEU A 121 -4.58 5.01 -23.18
C LEU A 121 -5.73 4.68 -24.14
N GLU A 122 -6.47 5.67 -24.63
CA GLU A 122 -7.67 5.52 -25.47
C GLU A 122 -8.75 4.64 -24.79
N ILE A 123 -8.90 4.80 -23.48
CA ILE A 123 -9.86 4.06 -22.65
C ILE A 123 -10.95 5.02 -22.18
N PRO A 124 -12.25 4.64 -22.25
CA PRO A 124 -13.32 5.49 -21.75
C PRO A 124 -13.15 5.76 -20.25
N LEU A 125 -13.33 7.03 -19.85
CA LEU A 125 -13.19 7.48 -18.46
C LEU A 125 -14.06 6.67 -17.48
N ALA A 126 -15.25 6.23 -17.92
CA ALA A 126 -16.14 5.39 -17.12
C ALA A 126 -15.47 4.07 -16.69
N LYS A 127 -14.66 3.45 -17.56
CA LYS A 127 -13.93 2.22 -17.23
C LYS A 127 -12.82 2.48 -16.21
N ILE A 128 -12.15 3.63 -16.31
CA ILE A 128 -11.13 4.04 -15.34
C ILE A 128 -11.76 4.26 -13.96
N TYR A 129 -12.87 5.01 -13.88
CA TYR A 129 -13.59 5.18 -12.61
C TYR A 129 -14.17 3.88 -12.07
N GLY A 130 -14.61 2.97 -12.95
CA GLY A 130 -15.01 1.62 -12.55
C GLY A 130 -13.89 0.88 -11.82
N VAL A 131 -12.67 0.92 -12.35
CA VAL A 131 -11.50 0.32 -11.68
C VAL A 131 -11.14 1.06 -10.39
N ILE A 132 -11.08 2.39 -10.40
CA ILE A 132 -10.71 3.18 -9.21
C ILE A 132 -11.68 2.94 -8.05
N THR A 133 -12.99 2.89 -8.34
CA THR A 133 -14.01 2.69 -7.31
C THR A 133 -14.13 1.23 -6.87
N PHE A 134 -13.75 0.28 -7.72
CA PHE A 134 -13.77 -1.14 -7.39
C PHE A 134 -12.66 -1.53 -6.40
N TYR A 135 -11.45 -0.97 -6.54
CA TYR A 135 -10.34 -1.25 -5.65
C TYR A 135 -10.24 -0.24 -4.50
N ASN A 136 -10.45 -0.70 -3.27
CA ASN A 136 -10.32 0.14 -2.05
C ASN A 136 -8.93 0.77 -1.84
N PHE A 137 -7.92 0.29 -2.57
CA PHE A 137 -6.56 0.84 -2.52
C PHE A 137 -6.47 2.24 -3.16
N PHE A 138 -7.27 2.52 -4.19
CA PHE A 138 -7.16 3.79 -4.90
C PHE A 138 -7.95 4.91 -4.21
N LYS A 139 -7.35 6.08 -4.09
CA LYS A 139 -7.92 7.25 -3.43
C LYS A 139 -8.23 8.34 -4.45
N LEU A 140 -9.49 8.79 -4.49
CA LEU A 140 -9.94 9.88 -5.35
C LEU A 140 -9.76 11.26 -4.73
N LYS A 141 -9.74 11.31 -3.39
CA LYS A 141 -9.55 12.54 -2.61
C LYS A 141 -8.14 12.56 -2.06
N LYS A 142 -7.62 13.77 -1.85
CA LYS A 142 -6.31 13.98 -1.24
C LYS A 142 -6.34 13.43 0.20
N PRO A 143 -5.44 12.50 0.56
CA PRO A 143 -5.32 12.06 1.94
C PRO A 143 -4.79 13.20 2.82
N GLY A 144 -5.15 13.16 4.09
CA GLY A 144 -4.57 13.99 5.13
C GLY A 144 -3.09 13.66 5.33
N ARG A 145 -2.38 14.51 6.08
CA ARG A 145 -0.95 14.31 6.37
C ARG A 145 -0.69 12.99 7.10
N ASN A 146 -1.59 12.65 8.02
CA ASN A 146 -1.54 11.44 8.84
C ASN A 146 -2.69 10.52 8.47
N ILE A 147 -2.36 9.33 7.97
CA ILE A 147 -3.35 8.31 7.61
C ILE A 147 -3.46 7.33 8.76
N ILE A 148 -4.62 7.29 9.40
CA ILE A 148 -4.99 6.38 10.47
C ILE A 148 -5.77 5.22 9.85
N GLN A 149 -5.26 4.01 10.01
CA GLN A 149 -5.86 2.77 9.53
C GLN A 149 -6.25 1.90 10.70
N VAL A 150 -7.55 1.65 10.87
CA VAL A 150 -8.09 0.81 11.95
C VAL A 150 -8.42 -0.57 11.40
N CYS A 151 -7.97 -1.62 12.08
CA CYS A 151 -8.25 -3.00 11.67
C CYS A 151 -9.68 -3.41 12.09
N MET A 152 -10.53 -3.68 11.10
CA MET A 152 -11.89 -4.20 11.26
C MET A 152 -11.97 -5.70 10.91
N GLY A 153 -10.87 -6.42 11.15
CA GLY A 153 -10.82 -7.88 11.00
C GLY A 153 -11.54 -8.57 12.15
N THR A 154 -11.93 -9.83 11.97
CA THR A 154 -12.74 -10.57 12.96
C THR A 154 -12.15 -10.55 14.37
N ALA A 155 -10.84 -10.73 14.51
CA ALA A 155 -10.17 -10.72 15.81
C ALA A 155 -10.14 -9.32 16.47
N CYS A 156 -10.06 -8.24 15.68
CA CYS A 156 -10.11 -6.88 16.21
C CYS A 156 -11.56 -6.47 16.51
N TYR A 157 -12.50 -6.86 15.65
CA TYR A 157 -13.93 -6.63 15.86
C TYR A 157 -14.42 -7.26 17.16
N LEU A 158 -14.07 -8.52 17.44
CA LEU A 158 -14.44 -9.19 18.70
C LEU A 158 -13.78 -8.59 19.96
N ARG A 159 -12.77 -7.73 19.80
CA ARG A 159 -12.05 -7.09 20.91
C ARG A 159 -12.35 -5.58 21.02
N GLY A 160 -13.44 -5.10 20.41
CA GLY A 160 -13.83 -3.68 20.48
C GLY A 160 -13.16 -2.79 19.44
N GLY A 161 -12.79 -3.33 18.27
CA GLY A 161 -12.24 -2.54 17.17
C GLY A 161 -13.26 -1.58 16.55
N ASP A 162 -14.55 -1.88 16.68
CA ASP A 162 -15.67 -1.00 16.36
C ASP A 162 -15.79 0.16 17.36
N ASP A 163 -15.68 -0.10 18.66
CA ASP A 163 -15.64 0.95 19.69
C ASP A 163 -14.47 1.91 19.44
N LEU A 164 -13.28 1.37 19.13
CA LEU A 164 -12.11 2.17 18.77
C LEU A 164 -12.35 3.07 17.56
N LEU A 165 -13.07 2.56 16.54
CA LEU A 165 -13.38 3.32 15.33
C LEU A 165 -14.36 4.46 15.64
N LEU A 166 -15.43 4.19 16.40
CA LEU A 166 -16.43 5.17 16.80
C LEU A 166 -15.82 6.31 17.62
N ASP A 167 -14.91 5.97 18.55
CA ASP A 167 -14.23 6.97 19.36
C ASP A 167 -13.26 7.83 18.54
N LEU A 168 -12.59 7.24 17.54
CA LEU A 168 -11.79 8.01 16.58
C LEU A 168 -12.65 8.94 15.73
N GLU A 169 -13.83 8.49 15.28
CA GLU A 169 -14.80 9.34 14.57
C GLU A 169 -15.25 10.51 15.45
N GLY A 170 -15.57 10.26 16.72
CA GLY A 170 -15.96 11.29 17.68
C GLY A 170 -14.84 12.28 18.02
N ALA A 171 -13.61 11.78 18.20
CA ALA A 171 -12.45 12.60 18.54
C ALA A 171 -11.98 13.49 17.39
N LEU A 172 -12.12 13.02 16.14
CA LEU A 172 -11.72 13.75 14.94
C LEU A 172 -12.87 14.51 14.28
N GLY A 173 -14.12 14.20 14.61
CA GLY A 173 -15.32 14.79 14.00
C GLY A 173 -15.53 14.38 12.54
N ILE A 174 -14.98 13.24 12.12
CA ILE A 174 -15.06 12.74 10.73
C ILE A 174 -15.64 11.34 10.70
N GLY A 175 -16.25 10.97 9.58
CA GLY A 175 -16.70 9.59 9.34
C GLY A 175 -15.59 8.66 8.81
N VAL A 176 -15.88 7.37 8.74
CA VAL A 176 -15.02 6.36 8.11
C VAL A 176 -14.70 6.74 6.65
N ASN A 177 -13.42 6.58 6.27
CA ASN A 177 -12.87 6.91 4.94
C ASN A 177 -12.97 8.40 4.58
N ALA A 178 -13.00 9.28 5.56
CA ALA A 178 -12.96 10.72 5.38
C ALA A 178 -11.65 11.33 5.89
N THR A 179 -11.43 12.59 5.52
CA THR A 179 -10.28 13.42 5.89
C THR A 179 -10.79 14.62 6.65
N THR A 180 -10.09 15.05 7.69
CA THR A 180 -10.44 16.26 8.44
C THR A 180 -10.36 17.50 7.56
N ASP A 181 -11.17 18.52 7.85
CA ASP A 181 -11.16 19.79 7.10
C ASP A 181 -9.79 20.50 7.19
N ASP A 182 -9.08 20.31 8.31
CA ASP A 182 -7.70 20.80 8.51
C ASP A 182 -6.67 20.06 7.65
N GLY A 183 -7.05 18.94 7.02
CA GLY A 183 -6.17 18.11 6.20
C GLY A 183 -5.06 17.41 6.98
N GLU A 184 -5.16 17.36 8.31
CA GLU A 184 -4.15 16.73 9.18
C GLU A 184 -4.33 15.22 9.27
N PHE A 185 -5.57 14.74 9.42
CA PHE A 185 -5.86 13.34 9.65
C PHE A 185 -6.80 12.77 8.58
N SER A 186 -6.59 11.50 8.24
CA SER A 186 -7.54 10.69 7.48
C SER A 186 -7.80 9.41 8.21
N LEU A 187 -9.07 9.04 8.32
CA LEU A 187 -9.49 7.82 9.02
C LEU A 187 -9.93 6.80 7.99
N GLU A 188 -9.31 5.63 8.00
CA GLU A 188 -9.62 4.53 7.09
C GLU A 188 -9.86 3.23 7.85
N ALA A 189 -10.91 2.51 7.48
CA ALA A 189 -11.16 1.17 8.01
C ALA A 189 -10.56 0.12 7.07
N VAL A 190 -9.63 -0.67 7.59
CA VAL A 190 -8.94 -1.74 6.85
C VAL A 190 -9.47 -3.09 7.29
N ARG A 191 -9.67 -4.02 6.34
CA ARG A 191 -10.25 -5.34 6.62
C ARG A 191 -9.40 -6.21 7.53
N CYS A 192 -8.09 -6.25 7.32
CA CYS A 192 -7.18 -7.03 8.16
C CYS A 192 -5.75 -6.54 7.97
N LEU A 193 -5.01 -6.41 9.06
CA LEU A 193 -3.58 -6.09 9.06
C LEU A 193 -2.68 -7.31 9.34
N GLY A 194 -3.27 -8.48 9.62
CA GLY A 194 -2.51 -9.71 9.91
C GLY A 194 -1.89 -9.78 11.30
N CYS A 195 -2.08 -8.77 12.16
CA CYS A 195 -1.49 -8.68 13.50
C CYS A 195 -2.47 -9.11 14.62
N CYS A 196 -3.23 -10.19 14.44
CA CYS A 196 -4.31 -10.59 15.35
C CYS A 196 -3.89 -10.78 16.82
N GLY A 197 -2.62 -11.11 17.09
CA GLY A 197 -2.08 -11.24 18.45
C GLY A 197 -2.07 -9.92 19.25
N LEU A 198 -2.07 -8.78 18.55
CA LEU A 198 -2.03 -7.43 19.12
C LEU A 198 -3.38 -6.72 19.06
N ALA A 199 -4.47 -7.42 18.73
CA ALA A 199 -5.80 -6.84 18.61
C ALA A 199 -6.28 -6.19 19.93
N PRO A 200 -6.93 -5.01 19.88
CA PRO A 200 -7.22 -4.18 18.70
C PRO A 200 -5.98 -3.46 18.13
N VAL A 201 -5.88 -3.39 16.80
CA VAL A 201 -4.72 -2.85 16.07
C VAL A 201 -5.10 -1.64 15.23
N MET A 202 -4.27 -0.60 15.31
CA MET A 202 -4.32 0.61 14.51
C MET A 202 -2.94 0.86 13.89
N VAL A 203 -2.89 1.47 12.71
CA VAL A 203 -1.65 1.90 12.05
C VAL A 203 -1.74 3.37 11.71
N ILE A 204 -0.70 4.14 12.00
CA ILE A 204 -0.62 5.56 11.61
C ILE A 204 0.66 5.78 10.82
N ASN A 205 0.55 6.16 9.55
CA ASN A 205 1.68 6.36 8.63
C ASN A 205 2.69 5.19 8.60
N GLY A 206 2.21 3.95 8.79
CA GLY A 206 3.04 2.75 8.84
C GLY A 206 3.55 2.35 10.24
N GLU A 207 3.37 3.18 11.27
CA GLU A 207 3.64 2.79 12.66
C GLU A 207 2.48 1.97 13.21
N VAL A 208 2.77 0.76 13.70
CA VAL A 208 1.77 -0.18 14.22
C VAL A 208 1.55 0.06 15.72
N TYR A 209 0.30 0.28 16.11
CA TYR A 209 -0.18 0.38 17.47
C TYR A 209 -1.06 -0.83 17.80
N GLY A 210 -0.68 -1.58 18.82
CA GLY A 210 -1.38 -2.78 19.28
C GLY A 210 -1.90 -2.62 20.70
N LYS A 211 -2.97 -3.36 21.03
CA LYS A 211 -3.67 -3.28 22.32
C LYS A 211 -4.07 -1.84 22.66
N VAL A 212 -4.54 -1.11 21.66
CA VAL A 212 -4.91 0.29 21.81
C VAL A 212 -6.20 0.37 22.61
N GLU A 213 -6.15 1.05 23.75
CA GLU A 213 -7.34 1.38 24.53
C GLU A 213 -7.80 2.82 24.24
N LEU A 214 -9.06 3.11 24.55
CA LEU A 214 -9.67 4.42 24.31
C LEU A 214 -8.91 5.55 25.05
N ALA A 215 -8.33 5.23 26.22
CA ALA A 215 -7.53 6.16 27.01
C ALA A 215 -6.22 6.57 26.33
N ASP A 216 -5.67 5.74 25.43
CA ASP A 216 -4.40 6.01 24.74
C ASP A 216 -4.58 6.93 23.52
N LEU A 217 -5.79 6.99 22.95
CA LEU A 217 -6.08 7.74 21.74
C LEU A 217 -5.63 9.22 21.80
N PRO A 218 -5.94 10.00 22.85
CA PRO A 218 -5.52 11.41 22.91
C PRO A 218 -3.99 11.57 22.93
N GLY A 219 -3.30 10.65 23.61
CA GLY A 219 -1.83 10.63 23.67
C GLY A 219 -1.23 10.35 22.29
N ILE A 220 -1.76 9.35 21.60
CA ILE A 220 -1.33 8.97 20.25
C ILE A 220 -1.61 10.11 19.27
N LEU A 221 -2.82 10.66 19.22
CA LEU A 221 -3.18 11.75 18.31
C LEU A 221 -2.33 13.01 18.53
N ASN A 222 -2.02 13.36 19.77
CA ASN A 222 -1.19 14.51 20.09
C ASN A 222 0.27 14.36 19.59
N LYS A 223 0.80 13.14 19.54
CA LYS A 223 2.13 12.86 18.95
C LYS A 223 2.18 13.31 17.48
N TYR A 224 1.11 13.06 16.73
CA TYR A 224 1.04 13.37 15.30
C TYR A 224 0.61 14.81 15.01
N ARG A 225 -0.16 15.45 15.90
CA ARG A 225 -0.46 16.90 15.80
C ARG A 225 0.80 17.75 15.95
N LYS A 226 1.66 17.42 16.92
CA LYS A 226 2.90 18.18 17.20
C LYS A 226 3.98 18.03 16.13
N ALA A 227 3.96 16.94 15.37
CA ALA A 227 4.89 16.75 14.26
C ALA A 227 4.55 17.60 13.02
N ALA A 228 3.37 18.25 13.00
CA ALA A 228 2.87 19.02 11.86
C ALA A 228 3.12 20.54 11.96
N SER A 229 3.67 21.02 13.07
CA SER A 229 3.98 22.42 13.37
C SER A 229 5.47 22.75 13.22
#